data_AF-A0A5D6XU87-F1
#
_entry.id   AF-A0A5D6XU87-F1
#
_cell.length_a   1.000
_cell.length_b   1.000
_cell.length_c   1.000
_cell.angle_alpha   90.00
_cell.angle_beta   90.00
_cell.angle_gamma   90.00
#
_symmetry.space_group_name_H-M   'P 1'
#
loop_
_entity.id
_entity.type
_entity.pdbx_description
1 polymer ?
#
loop_
_entity_poly.entity_id
_entity_poly.type
_entity_poly.pdbx_seq_one_letter_code
_entity_poly.pdbx_strand_id
1 'polypeptide(L)'
;MPLHVIGDSKLILTQLQMHRPPRSDKLMPLDSTARHLANRCGVDTWSHHYRRHNKMLDILANAAKDARESAQDDWPTANTLLHGTEEWLQNDV
;
A
#
# COMPACT_ATOMS: atom_id res chain seq x y z
N MET A 1 4.93 -12.75 14.71
CA MET A 1 3.63 -12.73 14.02
C MET A 1 3.92 -12.67 12.51
N PRO A 2 3.24 -13.45 11.67
CA PRO A 2 3.42 -13.39 10.22
C PRO A 2 2.90 -12.05 9.67
N LEU A 3 3.65 -11.43 8.77
CA LEU A 3 3.24 -10.18 8.11
C LEU A 3 2.56 -10.51 6.77
N HIS A 4 1.30 -10.10 6.63
CA HIS A 4 0.50 -10.32 5.42
C HIS A 4 0.28 -8.99 4.69
N VAL A 5 0.66 -8.93 3.41
CA VAL A 5 0.50 -7.72 2.59
C VAL A 5 -0.74 -7.87 1.70
N ILE A 6 -1.60 -6.85 1.74
CA ILE A 6 -2.83 -6.77 0.94
C ILE A 6 -2.73 -5.57 0.01
N GLY A 7 -3.15 -5.74 -1.25
CA GLY A 7 -3.23 -4.63 -2.21
C GLY A 7 -4.13 -4.95 -3.40
N ASP A 8 -4.42 -3.93 -4.20
CA ASP A 8 -5.28 -4.04 -5.39
C ASP A 8 -4.49 -4.16 -6.71
N SER A 9 -3.19 -3.91 -6.69
CA SER A 9 -2.32 -4.15 -7.84
C SER A 9 -1.86 -5.61 -7.90
N LYS A 10 -2.65 -6.45 -8.57
CA LYS A 10 -2.29 -7.86 -8.81
C LYS A 10 -0.91 -8.00 -9.46
N LEU A 11 -0.55 -7.07 -10.35
CA LEU A 11 0.74 -7.07 -11.02
C LEU A 11 1.90 -6.94 -10.02
N ILE A 12 1.87 -5.91 -9.17
CA ILE A 12 2.95 -5.64 -8.20
C ILE A 12 3.04 -6.78 -7.18
N LEU A 13 1.89 -7.24 -6.66
CA LEU A 13 1.86 -8.36 -5.72
C LEU A 13 2.48 -9.63 -6.31
N THR A 14 2.16 -9.93 -7.57
CA THR A 14 2.74 -11.09 -8.27
C THR A 14 4.24 -10.92 -8.50
N GLN A 15 4.70 -9.71 -8.85
CA GLN A 15 6.12 -9.41 -9.02
C GLN A 15 6.91 -9.64 -7.74
N LEU A 16 6.40 -9.14 -6.61
CA LEU A 16 7.05 -9.28 -5.30
C LEU A 16 7.00 -10.73 -4.80
N GLN A 17 5.85 -11.39 -4.88
CA GLN A 17 5.69 -12.79 -4.45
C GLN A 17 6.58 -13.75 -5.27
N MET A 18 6.57 -13.60 -6.59
CA MET A 18 7.31 -14.50 -7.49
C MET A 18 8.75 -14.06 -7.73
N HIS A 19 9.20 -12.98 -7.08
CA HIS A 19 10.52 -12.37 -7.30
C HIS A 19 10.79 -12.06 -8.78
N ARG A 20 9.73 -11.66 -9.51
CA ARG A 20 9.82 -11.29 -10.93
C ARG A 20 9.98 -9.78 -11.04
N PRO A 21 11.13 -9.27 -11.52
CA PRO A 21 11.33 -7.84 -11.64
C PRO A 21 10.38 -7.22 -12.68
N PRO A 22 10.08 -5.91 -12.55
CA PRO A 22 9.34 -5.19 -13.57
C PRO A 22 10.15 -5.09 -14.85
N ARG A 23 9.47 -5.07 -16.00
CA ARG A 23 10.11 -4.90 -17.31
C ARG A 23 10.69 -3.51 -17.54
N SER A 24 10.24 -2.52 -16.75
CA SER A 24 10.69 -1.15 -16.89
C SER A 24 11.90 -0.91 -15.99
N ASP A 25 13.00 -0.47 -16.60
CA ASP A 25 14.23 -0.12 -15.87
C ASP A 25 14.00 0.95 -14.81
N LYS A 26 13.04 1.86 -15.04
CA LYS A 26 12.67 2.92 -14.09
C LYS A 26 12.07 2.37 -12.79
N LEU A 27 11.47 1.18 -12.83
CA LEU A 27 10.81 0.57 -11.68
C LEU A 27 11.70 -0.45 -10.96
N MET A 28 12.80 -0.90 -11.58
CA MET A 28 13.71 -1.88 -10.96
C MET A 28 14.26 -1.43 -9.60
N PRO A 29 14.67 -0.16 -9.39
CA PRO A 29 15.14 0.29 -8.08
C PRO A 29 14.06 0.14 -7.01
N LEU A 30 12.81 0.53 -7.32
CA LEU A 30 11.68 0.46 -6.38
C LEU A 30 11.33 -0.97 -6.01
N ASP A 31 11.29 -1.86 -7.00
CA ASP A 31 11.03 -3.29 -6.81
C ASP A 31 12.15 -3.98 -5.99
N SER A 32 13.41 -3.60 -6.22
CA SER A 32 14.53 -4.08 -5.40
C SER A 32 14.41 -3.67 -3.93
N THR A 33 14.12 -2.38 -3.68
CA THR A 33 13.91 -1.86 -2.32
C THR A 33 12.71 -2.53 -1.65
N ALA A 34 11.59 -2.67 -2.36
CA ALA A 34 10.39 -3.31 -1.83
C ALA A 34 10.65 -4.78 -1.43
N ARG A 35 11.35 -5.55 -2.27
CA ARG A 35 11.74 -6.93 -1.92
C ARG A 35 12.67 -6.98 -0.71
N HIS A 36 13.66 -6.11 -0.66
CA HIS A 36 14.58 -6.07 0.47
C HIS A 36 13.85 -5.80 1.78
N LEU A 37 12.91 -4.84 1.79
CA LEU A 37 12.06 -4.56 2.95
C LEU A 37 11.16 -5.73 3.29
N ALA A 38 10.49 -6.34 2.30
CA ALA A 38 9.64 -7.49 2.53
C ALA A 38 10.38 -8.66 3.19
N ASN A 39 11.61 -8.94 2.74
CA ASN A 39 12.47 -9.96 3.33
C ASN A 39 12.88 -9.60 4.76
N ARG A 40 13.24 -8.34 5.02
CA ARG A 40 13.60 -7.87 6.37
C ARG A 40 12.43 -7.92 7.35
N CYS A 41 11.22 -7.63 6.87
CA CYS A 41 10.01 -7.67 7.68
C CYS A 41 9.42 -9.08 7.82
N GLY A 42 9.94 -10.07 7.08
CA GLY A 42 9.42 -11.43 7.10
C GLY A 42 7.98 -11.52 6.56
N VAL A 43 7.71 -10.88 5.41
CA VAL A 43 6.40 -10.98 4.74
C VAL A 43 6.14 -12.44 4.37
N ASP A 44 5.02 -12.96 4.87
CA ASP A 44 4.61 -14.36 4.71
C ASP A 44 3.70 -14.55 3.50
N THR A 45 2.70 -13.68 3.32
CA THR A 45 1.77 -13.77 2.19
C THR A 45 1.48 -12.43 1.53
N TRP A 46 1.12 -12.53 0.25
CA TRP A 46 0.69 -11.43 -0.61
C TRP A 46 -0.72 -11.74 -1.11
N SER A 47 -1.69 -10.89 -0.81
CA SER A 47 -3.10 -11.13 -1.14
C SER A 47 -3.67 -10.00 -1.98
N HIS A 48 -4.26 -10.36 -3.12
CA HIS A 48 -4.93 -9.39 -3.99
C HIS A 48 -6.38 -9.20 -3.56
N HIS A 49 -6.75 -7.97 -3.20
CA HIS A 49 -8.13 -7.55 -2.98
C HIS A 49 -8.54 -6.57 -4.06
N TYR A 50 -9.76 -6.72 -4.59
CA TYR A 50 -10.29 -5.71 -5.51
C TYR A 50 -10.33 -4.34 -4.85
N ARG A 51 -10.16 -3.27 -5.64
CA ARG A 51 -10.18 -1.87 -5.18
C ARG A 51 -11.35 -1.52 -4.26
N ARG A 52 -12.54 -2.08 -4.52
CA ARG A 52 -13.74 -1.92 -3.67
C ARG A 52 -13.57 -2.41 -2.23
N HIS A 53 -12.57 -3.25 -1.97
CA HIS A 53 -12.19 -3.79 -0.66
C HIS A 53 -10.86 -3.23 -0.15
N ASN A 54 -10.22 -2.33 -0.90
CA ASN A 54 -8.97 -1.67 -0.55
C ASN A 54 -9.15 -0.15 -0.38
N LYS A 55 -10.35 0.25 0.05
CA LYS A 55 -10.82 1.64 0.04
C LYS A 55 -9.96 2.56 0.89
N MET A 56 -9.50 2.11 2.06
CA MET A 56 -8.58 2.88 2.91
C MET A 56 -7.32 3.30 2.17
N LEU A 57 -6.62 2.34 1.55
CA LEU A 57 -5.41 2.63 0.80
C LEU A 57 -5.69 3.54 -0.39
N ASP A 58 -6.83 3.36 -1.06
CA ASP A 58 -7.20 4.21 -2.19
C ASP A 58 -7.47 5.66 -1.78
N ILE A 59 -8.20 5.86 -0.68
CA ILE A 59 -8.49 7.20 -0.15
C ILE A 59 -7.20 7.91 0.25
N LEU A 60 -6.32 7.23 0.99
CA LEU A 60 -5.03 7.80 1.39
C LEU A 60 -4.16 8.15 0.18
N ALA A 61 -4.12 7.26 -0.83
CA ALA A 61 -3.37 7.51 -2.06
C ALA A 61 -3.92 8.70 -2.85
N ASN A 62 -5.25 8.86 -2.94
CA ASN A 62 -5.88 9.99 -3.60
C ASN A 62 -5.65 11.29 -2.82
N ALA A 63 -5.77 11.28 -1.49
CA ALA A 63 -5.50 12.45 -0.66
C ALA A 63 -4.06 12.95 -0.82
N ALA A 64 -3.08 12.04 -0.79
CA ALA A 64 -1.67 12.37 -1.04
C ALA A 64 -1.43 12.90 -2.46
N LYS A 65 -2.09 12.29 -3.46
CA LYS A 65 -2.00 12.74 -4.85
C LYS A 65 -2.56 14.15 -5.04
N ASP A 66 -3.71 14.45 -4.44
CA ASP A 66 -4.38 15.75 -4.53
C ASP A 66 -3.58 16.84 -3.80
N ALA A 67 -3.01 16.51 -2.63
CA ALA A 67 -2.09 17.38 -1.92
C ALA A 67 -0.72 17.53 -2.62
N ARG A 68 -0.38 16.60 -3.52
CA ARG A 68 0.93 16.45 -4.17
C ARG A 68 2.08 16.29 -3.16
N GLU A 69 1.76 15.79 -1.98
CA GLU A 69 2.67 15.61 -0.86
C GLU A 69 2.50 14.20 -0.28
N SER A 70 3.60 13.59 0.16
CA SER A 70 3.57 12.32 0.87
C SER A 70 3.71 12.58 2.36
N ALA A 71 2.85 11.96 3.16
CA ALA A 71 2.89 12.03 4.61
C ALA A 71 2.97 10.63 5.21
N GLN A 72 3.74 10.52 6.29
CA GLN A 72 3.63 9.39 7.21
C GLN A 72 2.84 9.89 8.42
N ASP A 73 1.93 9.06 8.90
CA ASP A 73 1.12 9.39 10.07
C ASP A 73 0.87 8.13 10.88
N ASP A 74 0.63 8.32 12.17
CA ASP A 74 0.18 7.26 13.06
C ASP A 74 -1.33 7.04 12.85
N TRP A 75 -1.83 5.90 13.27
CA TRP A 75 -3.27 5.63 13.31
C TRP A 75 -3.74 5.49 14.76
N PRO A 76 -4.79 6.22 15.19
CA PRO A 76 -5.57 7.20 14.44
C PRO A 76 -4.76 8.47 14.08
N THR A 77 -5.08 9.06 12.92
CA THR A 77 -4.32 10.17 12.31
C THR A 77 -4.64 11.51 12.98
N ALA A 78 -3.60 12.26 13.36
CA ALA A 78 -3.76 13.65 13.84
C ALA A 78 -3.81 14.67 12.69
N ASN A 79 -3.53 14.22 11.46
CA ASN A 79 -3.55 15.08 10.28
C ASN A 79 -4.99 15.40 9.88
N THR A 80 -5.35 16.68 9.97
CA THR A 80 -6.68 17.19 9.61
C THR A 80 -7.05 16.93 8.15
N LEU A 81 -6.08 16.79 7.25
CA LEU A 81 -6.31 16.40 5.85
C LEU A 81 -6.75 14.94 5.71
N LEU A 82 -6.37 14.09 6.67
CA LEU A 82 -6.70 12.67 6.69
C LEU A 82 -7.85 12.34 7.65
N HIS A 83 -8.30 13.28 8.49
CA HIS A 83 -9.39 13.06 9.44
C HIS A 83 -10.72 12.66 8.76
N GLY A 84 -11.03 13.24 7.60
CA GLY A 84 -12.19 12.84 6.80
C GLY A 84 -12.10 11.39 6.26
N THR A 85 -10.88 10.84 6.17
CA THR A 85 -10.66 9.44 5.78
C THR A 85 -10.97 8.50 6.94
N GLU A 86 -10.70 8.93 8.18
CA GLU A 86 -11.01 8.17 9.39
C GLU A 86 -12.51 8.07 9.64
N GLU A 87 -13.23 9.18 9.57
CA GLU A 87 -14.69 9.17 9.69
C GLU A 87 -15.34 8.29 8.62
N TRP A 88 -14.85 8.33 7.38
CA TRP A 88 -15.39 7.52 6.30
C TRP A 88 -15.16 6.02 6.53
N LEU A 89 -13.98 5.63 6.99
CA LEU A 89 -13.64 4.23 7.28
C LEU A 89 -14.43 3.66 8.47
N GLN A 90 -14.70 4.48 9.48
CA GLN A 90 -15.52 4.08 10.63
C GLN A 90 -17.00 3.87 10.26
N ASN A 91 -17.47 4.51 9.19
CA ASN A 91 -18.86 4.42 8.73
C ASN A 91 -19.06 3.47 7.52
N ASP A 92 -17.99 2.86 7.00
CA ASP A 92 -18.05 1.93 5.88
C ASP A 92 -18.40 0.52 6.40
N VAL A 93 -19.64 0.07 6.12
CA VAL A 93 -20.17 -1.28 6.42
C VAL A 93 -19.90 -2.24 5.26
#